data_AF-A0A3G8GKH9-F1
#
_entry.id   AF-A0A3G8GKH9-F1
#
_cell.length_a   1.000
_cell.length_b   1.000
_cell.length_c   1.000
_cell.angle_alpha   90.00
_cell.angle_beta   90.00
_cell.angle_gamma   90.00
#
_symmetry.space_group_name_H-M   'P 1'
#
loop_
_entity.id
_entity.type
_entity.pdbx_description
1 polymer ?
#
loop_
_entity_poly.entity_id
_entity_poly.type
_entity_poly.pdbx_seq_one_letter_code
_entity_poly.pdbx_strand_id
1 'polypeptide(L)'
;MLSFSLRMRTLPLRLALLGPALVLSACGGDGAVTPDTPEPPPPAVARLAVDCSGPHCGAVDAHRYLGSGVGIWQYTNTTGERREVEIDISGLAGKDVQLIMTNHDDAPLKMPGIELFERSPYPADVPAAARRAPAFSLAMPVASKQAAENLATEKQATASRAVAPASVVGATRLWWVDTWTEGRVERPFTLHRQDQAQGPDGSRRVNIWLEDDQYGDGLVDDAMLDTLLQRVTAGPRSVYTRATELAGEPWGQHETAGAIPPAQDLNIVLGKELAYVSYPGSRDLRIRQQTGNPDFDEYVRTSNEALAVYLTTERFYQPDDYYDSGEPPAAMALLLTQLANIYHRSALPANDQSFEPWLDMMTALMMQDILYLPGSDAYQPVGDIYRWYWLSMGATGGFNCGLKTARDAADNSCYVLGAQATFGAYLLRQYGIGFYRQLLRNTSSADSWAILDDAIKQAGGEGADAALRRFATNIALLPAAASPKGYGLPERTDGAYTLAAIDGATYASELALPTDTIMTLMPRAFFPFARPAVRDTYRENIVVPPHASLSVVVR
;
A
#
# COMPACT_ATOMS: atom_id res chain seq x y z
N MET A 1 18.82 40.17 14.66
CA MET A 1 19.50 41.18 13.82
C MET A 1 20.95 40.78 13.67
N LEU A 2 21.32 40.22 12.52
CA LEU A 2 22.69 40.15 11.99
C LEU A 2 22.61 39.57 10.58
N SER A 3 22.91 40.42 9.60
CA SER A 3 22.94 40.13 8.16
C SER A 3 24.17 39.31 7.79
N PHE A 4 24.03 38.37 6.86
CA PHE A 4 25.14 37.89 6.04
C PHE A 4 24.71 37.79 4.57
N SER A 5 25.46 38.50 3.73
CA SER A 5 25.29 38.64 2.29
C SER A 5 25.71 37.38 1.53
N LEU A 6 24.88 36.92 0.58
CA LEU A 6 25.30 35.98 -0.46
C LEU A 6 25.77 36.73 -1.71
N ARG A 7 27.01 36.48 -2.12
CA ARG A 7 27.55 36.81 -3.45
C ARG A 7 27.08 35.75 -4.45
N MET A 8 26.25 36.15 -5.42
CA MET A 8 25.95 35.33 -6.59
C MET A 8 27.12 35.39 -7.59
N ARG A 9 27.63 34.22 -8.01
CA ARG A 9 28.49 34.08 -9.19
C ARG A 9 27.61 33.77 -10.40
N THR A 10 27.65 34.67 -11.37
CA THR A 10 27.03 34.59 -12.70
C THR A 10 27.75 33.60 -13.60
N LEU A 11 27.01 32.72 -14.28
CA LEU A 11 27.43 32.03 -15.51
C LEU A 11 26.66 32.60 -16.72
N PRO A 12 27.28 32.73 -17.91
CA PRO A 12 26.70 33.48 -19.02
C PRO A 12 25.74 32.64 -19.87
N LEU A 13 24.55 33.20 -20.10
CA LEU A 13 23.54 32.77 -21.07
C LEU A 13 23.97 33.20 -22.48
N ARG A 14 24.16 32.26 -23.41
CA ARG A 14 24.32 32.59 -24.84
C ARG A 14 22.95 32.58 -25.52
N LEU A 15 22.43 33.78 -25.79
CA LEU A 15 21.34 34.01 -26.75
C LEU A 15 21.86 33.79 -28.18
N ALA A 16 21.09 33.07 -28.98
CA ALA A 16 21.12 33.19 -30.43
C ALA A 16 19.75 33.70 -30.91
N LEU A 17 19.76 34.96 -31.34
CA LEU A 17 18.71 35.63 -32.11
C LEU A 17 18.53 34.99 -33.48
N LEU A 18 17.29 34.86 -33.96
CA LEU A 18 16.95 35.00 -35.38
C LEU A 18 15.50 35.52 -35.49
N GLY A 19 15.35 36.67 -36.16
CA GLY A 19 14.13 37.48 -36.23
C GLY A 19 13.14 37.09 -37.34
N PRO A 20 12.06 37.87 -37.50
CA PRO A 20 10.89 37.50 -38.30
C PRO A 20 10.99 37.98 -39.75
N ALA A 21 10.37 37.25 -40.68
CA ALA A 21 10.09 37.71 -42.03
C ALA A 21 8.61 37.49 -42.37
N LEU A 22 7.85 38.59 -42.30
CA LEU A 22 6.53 38.75 -42.91
C LEU A 22 6.72 38.92 -44.42
N VAL A 23 6.04 38.09 -45.22
CA VAL A 23 5.73 38.40 -46.62
C VAL A 23 4.25 38.10 -46.85
N LEU A 24 3.48 39.19 -46.98
CA LEU A 24 2.16 39.19 -47.61
C LEU A 24 2.37 39.21 -49.13
N SER A 25 1.78 38.26 -49.84
CA SER A 25 1.42 38.42 -51.24
C SER A 25 0.05 37.80 -51.48
N ALA A 26 -0.90 38.67 -51.82
CA ALA A 26 -2.16 38.30 -52.46
C ALA A 26 -1.95 38.37 -53.97
N CYS A 27 -2.43 37.35 -54.69
CA CYS A 27 -2.92 37.46 -56.06
C CYS A 27 -3.85 36.26 -56.31
N GLY A 28 -5.05 36.55 -56.84
CA GLY A 28 -6.08 35.57 -57.17
C GLY A 28 -5.77 34.73 -58.41
N GLY A 29 -6.58 33.69 -58.58
CA GLY A 29 -6.61 32.85 -59.78
C GLY A 29 -7.81 31.91 -59.70
N ASP A 30 -8.74 32.10 -60.63
CA ASP A 30 -9.99 31.35 -60.80
C ASP A 30 -9.76 29.85 -61.05
N GLY A 31 -10.72 29.05 -60.56
CA GLY A 31 -11.24 27.88 -61.28
C GLY A 31 -10.44 26.58 -61.26
N ALA A 32 -10.65 25.76 -60.24
CA ALA A 32 -10.76 24.31 -60.40
C ALA A 32 -11.61 23.73 -59.26
N VAL A 33 -12.79 23.18 -59.60
CA VAL A 33 -13.60 22.39 -58.69
C VAL A 33 -12.83 21.09 -58.41
N THR A 34 -12.14 21.02 -57.26
CA THR A 34 -11.66 19.76 -56.71
C THR A 34 -12.84 19.00 -56.10
N PRO A 35 -12.96 17.69 -56.33
CA PRO A 35 -14.03 16.91 -55.73
C PRO A 35 -13.88 16.95 -54.21
N ASP A 36 -15.01 17.12 -53.51
CA ASP A 36 -15.13 17.11 -52.06
C ASP A 36 -14.21 16.05 -51.45
N THR A 37 -13.08 16.50 -50.90
CA THR A 37 -12.34 15.70 -49.93
C THR A 37 -13.31 15.54 -48.75
N PRO A 38 -13.72 14.31 -48.37
CA PRO A 38 -14.58 14.13 -47.21
C PRO A 38 -13.90 14.81 -46.03
N GLU A 39 -14.63 15.68 -45.35
CA GLU A 39 -14.22 16.18 -44.04
C GLU A 39 -13.77 14.98 -43.21
N PRO A 40 -12.56 14.99 -42.60
CA PRO A 40 -12.13 13.88 -41.77
C PRO A 40 -13.22 13.63 -40.73
N PRO A 41 -13.67 12.37 -40.54
CA PRO A 41 -14.76 12.10 -39.63
C PRO A 41 -14.46 12.74 -38.28
N PRO A 42 -15.46 13.37 -37.61
CA PRO A 42 -15.26 13.91 -36.28
C PRO A 42 -14.60 12.85 -35.42
N PRO A 43 -13.63 13.22 -34.55
CA PRO A 43 -12.87 12.25 -33.77
C PRO A 43 -13.86 11.30 -33.09
N ALA A 44 -13.69 10.00 -33.36
CA ALA A 44 -14.63 8.99 -32.89
C ALA A 44 -14.83 9.13 -31.37
N VAL A 45 -16.08 9.36 -30.95
CA VAL A 45 -16.46 9.40 -29.54
C VAL A 45 -16.02 8.09 -28.90
N ALA A 46 -15.27 8.19 -27.80
CA ALA A 46 -14.80 7.01 -27.10
C ALA A 46 -15.99 6.27 -26.48
N ARG A 47 -15.93 4.94 -26.52
CA ARG A 47 -17.00 4.09 -25.99
C ARG A 47 -16.48 3.19 -24.88
N LEU A 48 -17.37 2.89 -23.95
CA LEU A 48 -17.16 1.87 -22.94
C LEU A 48 -17.06 0.48 -23.58
N ALA A 49 -16.22 -0.37 -22.99
CA ALA A 49 -16.19 -1.80 -23.26
C ALA A 49 -16.61 -2.58 -22.00
N VAL A 50 -17.29 -3.70 -22.18
CA VAL A 50 -17.56 -4.64 -21.08
C VAL A 50 -16.22 -5.16 -20.55
N ASP A 51 -16.04 -5.15 -19.24
CA ASP A 51 -14.80 -5.63 -18.59
C ASP A 51 -15.04 -6.72 -17.54
N CYS A 52 -16.25 -7.28 -17.48
CA CYS A 52 -16.52 -8.48 -16.70
C CYS A 52 -16.84 -9.67 -17.59
N SER A 53 -16.75 -10.87 -17.03
CA SER A 53 -17.18 -12.10 -17.69
C SER A 53 -17.65 -13.14 -16.68
N GLY A 54 -18.29 -14.20 -17.18
CA GLY A 54 -18.75 -15.32 -16.36
C GLY A 54 -20.13 -15.11 -15.71
N PRO A 55 -20.57 -16.05 -14.85
CA PRO A 55 -21.94 -16.14 -14.38
C PRO A 55 -22.39 -14.99 -13.47
N HIS A 56 -21.45 -14.23 -12.92
CA HIS A 56 -21.73 -13.07 -12.09
C HIS A 56 -21.64 -11.73 -12.83
N CYS A 57 -21.28 -11.74 -14.12
CA CYS A 57 -21.24 -10.54 -14.95
C CYS A 57 -22.64 -10.20 -15.46
N GLY A 58 -23.12 -9.01 -15.09
CA GLY A 58 -24.39 -8.47 -15.54
C GLY A 58 -24.29 -7.57 -16.77
N ALA A 59 -23.07 -7.24 -17.24
CA ALA A 59 -22.86 -6.45 -18.43
C ALA A 59 -22.93 -7.34 -19.68
N VAL A 60 -23.81 -7.03 -20.62
CA VAL A 60 -24.01 -7.86 -21.82
C VAL A 60 -23.22 -7.35 -23.01
N ASP A 61 -23.27 -6.04 -23.23
CA ASP A 61 -22.54 -5.31 -24.26
C ASP A 61 -22.27 -3.89 -23.76
N ALA A 62 -21.68 -3.02 -24.58
CA ALA A 62 -21.33 -1.65 -24.21
C ALA A 62 -22.53 -0.80 -23.72
N HIS A 63 -23.77 -1.23 -24.01
CA HIS A 63 -24.98 -0.43 -23.81
C HIS A 63 -26.08 -1.11 -22.99
N ARG A 64 -25.84 -2.30 -22.44
CA ARG A 64 -26.91 -3.10 -21.83
C ARG A 64 -26.48 -3.84 -20.57
N TYR A 65 -27.21 -3.56 -19.49
CA TYR A 65 -27.21 -4.34 -18.27
C TYR A 65 -28.30 -5.42 -18.32
N LEU A 66 -28.00 -6.61 -17.79
CA LEU A 66 -28.90 -7.76 -17.78
C LEU A 66 -30.05 -7.61 -16.76
N GLY A 67 -29.90 -6.72 -15.77
CA GLY A 67 -30.81 -6.60 -14.63
C GLY A 67 -30.43 -7.47 -13.42
N SER A 68 -29.37 -8.27 -13.53
CA SER A 68 -28.86 -9.15 -12.47
C SER A 68 -27.34 -9.30 -12.55
N GLY A 69 -26.70 -9.61 -11.41
CA GLY A 69 -25.24 -9.71 -11.32
C GLY A 69 -24.57 -8.34 -11.31
N VAL A 70 -23.24 -8.31 -11.32
CA VAL A 70 -22.49 -7.05 -11.34
C VAL A 70 -22.12 -6.71 -12.78
N GLY A 71 -22.63 -5.60 -13.29
CA GLY A 71 -22.21 -5.04 -14.58
C GLY A 71 -20.98 -4.17 -14.41
N ILE A 72 -19.93 -4.43 -15.17
CA ILE A 72 -18.70 -3.65 -15.15
C ILE A 72 -18.30 -3.29 -16.58
N TRP A 73 -18.13 -1.99 -16.82
CA TRP A 73 -17.61 -1.44 -18.06
C TRP A 73 -16.40 -0.57 -17.78
N GLN A 74 -15.55 -0.40 -18.80
CA GLN A 74 -14.36 0.41 -18.69
C GLN A 74 -14.05 1.17 -19.97
N TYR A 75 -13.36 2.29 -19.79
CA TYR A 75 -12.59 2.94 -20.84
C TYR A 75 -11.25 3.40 -20.25
N THR A 76 -10.17 3.21 -20.98
CA THR A 76 -8.83 3.70 -20.59
C THR A 76 -8.33 4.65 -21.67
N ASN A 77 -8.03 5.88 -21.28
CA ASN A 77 -7.49 6.88 -22.18
C ASN A 77 -5.97 6.74 -22.27
N THR A 78 -5.48 6.09 -23.32
CA THR A 78 -4.04 5.91 -23.56
C THR A 78 -3.40 7.04 -24.36
N THR A 79 -4.17 8.07 -24.73
CA THR A 79 -3.66 9.22 -25.51
C THR A 79 -3.14 10.32 -24.59
N GLY A 80 -2.35 11.25 -25.16
CA GLY A 80 -1.88 12.44 -24.45
C GLY A 80 -2.90 13.59 -24.34
N GLU A 81 -4.15 13.38 -24.76
CA GLU A 81 -5.20 14.39 -24.78
C GLU A 81 -6.46 13.90 -24.05
N ARG A 82 -7.30 14.84 -23.59
CA ARG A 82 -8.60 14.49 -22.98
C ARG A 82 -9.51 13.82 -24.00
N ARG A 83 -10.29 12.84 -23.56
CA ARG A 83 -11.27 12.12 -24.40
C ARG A 83 -12.65 12.17 -23.76
N GLU A 84 -13.66 12.52 -24.55
CA GLU A 84 -15.05 12.40 -24.14
C GLU A 84 -15.53 10.97 -24.38
N VAL A 85 -16.08 10.36 -23.34
CA VAL A 85 -16.64 9.00 -23.35
C VAL A 85 -18.14 9.12 -23.22
N GLU A 86 -18.86 8.63 -24.22
CA GLU A 86 -20.31 8.54 -24.19
C GLU A 86 -20.72 7.26 -23.43
N ILE A 87 -21.56 7.46 -22.42
CA ILE A 87 -22.19 6.38 -21.66
C ILE A 87 -23.66 6.34 -22.06
N ASP A 88 -24.12 5.19 -22.54
CA ASP A 88 -25.54 4.89 -22.74
C ASP A 88 -25.76 3.45 -22.29
N ILE A 89 -26.26 3.23 -21.06
CA ILE A 89 -26.49 1.90 -20.49
C ILE A 89 -27.96 1.75 -20.15
N SER A 90 -28.63 0.80 -20.80
CA SER A 90 -30.03 0.43 -20.60
C SER A 90 -30.21 -0.76 -19.67
N GLY A 91 -31.44 -0.96 -19.17
CA GLY A 91 -31.81 -2.11 -18.35
C GLY A 91 -31.52 -1.94 -16.86
N LEU A 92 -31.35 -0.70 -16.40
CA LEU A 92 -30.91 -0.40 -15.03
C LEU A 92 -31.99 -0.59 -13.98
N ALA A 93 -33.28 -0.50 -14.32
CA ALA A 93 -34.41 -0.87 -13.45
C ALA A 93 -34.34 -0.31 -12.02
N GLY A 94 -33.88 0.94 -11.86
CA GLY A 94 -33.73 1.60 -10.56
C GLY A 94 -32.43 1.32 -9.81
N LYS A 95 -31.44 0.66 -10.43
CA LYS A 95 -30.10 0.46 -9.86
C LYS A 95 -29.30 1.76 -9.84
N ASP A 96 -28.32 1.80 -8.94
CA ASP A 96 -27.33 2.86 -8.89
C ASP A 96 -26.20 2.58 -9.89
N VAL A 97 -25.67 3.65 -10.49
CA VAL A 97 -24.49 3.59 -11.36
C VAL A 97 -23.34 4.26 -10.63
N GLN A 98 -22.26 3.52 -10.36
CA GLN A 98 -21.06 4.05 -9.75
C GLN A 98 -19.96 4.21 -10.78
N LEU A 99 -19.36 5.39 -10.83
CA LEU A 99 -18.28 5.75 -11.74
C LEU A 99 -17.01 5.98 -10.94
N ILE A 100 -15.89 5.46 -11.43
CA ILE A 100 -14.59 5.59 -10.77
C ILE A 100 -13.55 6.01 -11.79
N MET A 101 -12.99 7.20 -11.62
CA MET A 101 -11.80 7.65 -12.34
C MET A 101 -10.54 7.13 -11.63
N THR A 102 -9.59 6.56 -12.35
CA THR A 102 -8.29 6.08 -11.83
C THR A 102 -7.16 6.72 -12.61
N ASN A 103 -6.16 7.25 -11.91
CA ASN A 103 -4.94 7.80 -12.52
C ASN A 103 -3.88 6.68 -12.67
N HIS A 104 -3.38 6.45 -13.90
CA HIS A 104 -2.32 5.47 -14.18
C HIS A 104 -0.93 6.10 -14.35
N ASP A 105 -0.81 7.41 -14.17
CA ASP A 105 0.48 8.08 -14.20
C ASP A 105 1.11 8.20 -12.81
N ASP A 106 2.40 8.48 -12.83
CA ASP A 106 3.17 8.90 -11.65
C ASP A 106 3.11 10.43 -11.42
N ALA A 107 2.38 11.15 -12.28
CA ALA A 107 2.11 12.57 -12.19
C ALA A 107 0.65 12.86 -11.79
N PRO A 108 0.38 13.94 -11.04
CA PRO A 108 -0.99 14.37 -10.77
C PRO A 108 -1.70 14.81 -12.05
N LEU A 109 -2.98 14.46 -12.19
CA LEU A 109 -3.80 14.80 -13.35
C LEU A 109 -4.81 15.90 -13.03
N LYS A 110 -4.95 16.87 -13.93
CA LYS A 110 -5.99 17.90 -13.82
C LYS A 110 -7.35 17.31 -14.17
N MET A 111 -8.25 17.33 -13.20
CA MET A 111 -9.60 16.78 -13.37
C MET A 111 -10.48 17.68 -14.24
N PRO A 112 -11.43 17.11 -14.99
CA PRO A 112 -12.49 17.86 -15.63
C PRO A 112 -13.55 18.26 -14.59
N GLY A 113 -14.42 19.20 -14.95
CA GLY A 113 -15.62 19.46 -14.16
C GLY A 113 -16.52 18.24 -14.20
N ILE A 114 -16.91 17.73 -13.03
CA ILE A 114 -17.81 16.58 -12.88
C ILE A 114 -18.95 17.02 -11.97
N GLU A 115 -20.19 16.79 -12.37
CA GLU A 115 -21.33 17.04 -11.49
C GLU A 115 -21.45 15.90 -10.46
N LEU A 116 -21.57 16.29 -9.18
CA LEU A 116 -21.78 15.36 -8.08
C LEU A 116 -23.24 15.41 -7.64
N PHE A 117 -23.81 14.25 -7.35
CA PHE A 117 -25.13 14.13 -6.74
C PHE A 117 -24.94 13.87 -5.25
N GLU A 118 -25.57 14.69 -4.40
CA GLU A 118 -25.39 14.68 -2.93
C GLU A 118 -25.92 13.41 -2.23
N ARG A 119 -26.46 12.42 -2.97
CA ARG A 119 -27.07 11.23 -2.37
C ARG A 119 -26.14 10.03 -2.49
N SER A 120 -25.70 9.51 -1.35
CA SER A 120 -25.05 8.19 -1.28
C SER A 120 -26.01 7.12 -1.84
N PRO A 121 -25.55 6.24 -2.75
CA PRO A 121 -26.34 5.10 -3.24
C PRO A 121 -26.48 3.97 -2.20
N TYR A 122 -25.95 4.17 -0.98
CA TYR A 122 -25.97 3.18 0.09
C TYR A 122 -26.91 3.65 1.22
N PRO A 123 -27.92 2.84 1.61
CA PRO A 123 -28.84 3.22 2.68
C PRO A 123 -28.13 3.25 4.04
N ALA A 124 -28.35 4.32 4.81
CA ALA A 124 -27.78 4.51 6.15
C ALA A 124 -28.27 3.50 7.19
N ASP A 125 -29.36 2.79 6.90
CA ASP A 125 -30.06 1.89 7.83
C ASP A 125 -29.50 0.45 7.81
N VAL A 126 -28.45 0.18 7.04
CA VAL A 126 -27.75 -1.12 7.08
C VAL A 126 -26.97 -1.17 8.39
N PRO A 127 -27.15 -2.22 9.22
CA PRO A 127 -26.33 -2.38 10.41
C PRO A 127 -24.86 -2.40 10.01
N ALA A 128 -24.10 -1.41 10.47
CA ALA A 128 -22.65 -1.50 10.45
C ALA A 128 -22.27 -2.79 11.16
N ALA A 129 -21.40 -3.61 10.55
CA ALA A 129 -20.70 -4.57 11.37
C ALA A 129 -19.94 -3.75 12.43
N ALA A 130 -19.86 -4.24 13.67
CA ALA A 130 -19.10 -3.56 14.71
C ALA A 130 -17.64 -3.46 14.26
N ARG A 131 -17.26 -2.33 13.67
CA ARG A 131 -15.93 -1.99 13.19
C ARG A 131 -15.45 -0.78 13.94
N ARG A 132 -14.20 -0.79 14.35
CA ARG A 132 -13.68 0.16 15.33
C ARG A 132 -12.74 1.14 14.65
N ALA A 133 -12.95 2.42 14.94
CA ALA A 133 -12.17 3.51 14.39
C ALA A 133 -10.78 3.56 15.05
N PRO A 134 -9.67 3.59 14.30
CA PRO A 134 -8.34 3.85 14.83
C PRO A 134 -8.24 5.26 15.42
N ALA A 135 -7.59 5.39 16.58
CA ALA A 135 -6.88 6.62 16.91
C ALA A 135 -5.53 6.58 16.15
N PHE A 136 -5.31 7.53 15.24
CA PHE A 136 -4.13 7.56 14.38
C PHE A 136 -3.10 8.57 14.88
N SER A 137 -1.83 8.19 14.89
CA SER A 137 -0.70 9.11 15.01
C SER A 137 0.14 9.06 13.73
N LEU A 138 0.13 10.17 12.96
CA LEU A 138 0.90 10.35 11.74
C LEU A 138 2.41 10.35 12.02
N ALA A 139 3.05 9.18 12.03
CA ALA A 139 4.49 9.09 11.86
C ALA A 139 4.87 7.89 10.97
N MET A 140 4.64 8.05 9.68
CA MET A 140 5.40 7.35 8.65
C MET A 140 6.72 8.11 8.45
N PRO A 141 7.90 7.51 8.69
CA PRO A 141 9.14 8.10 8.23
C PRO A 141 9.15 8.02 6.70
N VAL A 142 8.94 9.16 6.03
CA VAL A 142 9.19 9.28 4.59
C VAL A 142 10.70 9.20 4.39
N ALA A 143 11.23 8.00 4.18
CA ALA A 143 12.57 7.85 3.64
C ALA A 143 12.50 8.26 2.15
N SER A 144 12.79 9.53 1.87
CA SER A 144 12.84 10.03 0.50
C SER A 144 13.97 9.35 -0.29
N LYS A 145 13.61 8.76 -1.43
CA LYS A 145 14.53 8.17 -2.42
C LYS A 145 15.60 9.17 -2.91
N GLN A 146 15.32 10.47 -2.85
CA GLN A 146 16.27 11.53 -3.22
C GLN A 146 17.54 11.58 -2.37
N ALA A 147 17.53 11.03 -1.15
CA ALA A 147 18.76 10.86 -0.37
C ALA A 147 19.59 9.64 -0.81
N ALA A 148 19.01 8.69 -1.57
CA ALA A 148 19.66 7.47 -2.05
C ALA A 148 20.37 7.64 -3.40
N GLU A 149 19.97 8.62 -4.23
CA GLU A 149 20.55 8.82 -5.57
C GLU A 149 22.00 9.34 -5.55
N ASN A 150 22.53 9.79 -4.41
CA ASN A 150 23.86 10.40 -4.33
C ASN A 150 24.99 9.52 -3.78
N LEU A 151 24.79 8.25 -3.42
CA LEU A 151 25.85 7.47 -2.78
C LEU A 151 25.94 6.03 -3.29
N ALA A 152 26.42 5.88 -4.54
CA ALA A 152 27.23 4.73 -4.90
C ALA A 152 28.65 4.99 -4.43
N THR A 153 29.02 4.50 -3.24
CA THR A 153 30.43 4.48 -2.83
C THR A 153 30.72 3.21 -2.05
N GLU A 154 31.91 2.66 -2.33
CA GLU A 154 32.40 1.34 -1.96
C GLU A 154 32.13 0.94 -0.50
N LYS A 155 31.69 -0.31 -0.30
CA LYS A 155 31.65 -0.98 1.01
C LYS A 155 33.07 -0.99 1.59
N GLN A 156 33.38 -0.07 2.50
CA GLN A 156 34.61 -0.12 3.28
C GLN A 156 34.50 -1.22 4.33
N ALA A 157 35.49 -2.12 4.33
CA ALA A 157 35.59 -3.21 5.30
C ALA A 157 35.81 -2.65 6.71
N THR A 158 34.76 -2.61 7.51
CA THR A 158 34.85 -2.44 8.97
C THR A 158 34.81 -3.80 9.64
N ALA A 159 35.54 -3.94 10.75
CA ALA A 159 35.69 -5.18 11.49
C ALA A 159 34.33 -5.79 11.89
N SER A 160 34.22 -7.11 11.74
CA SER A 160 33.07 -7.90 12.19
C SER A 160 32.86 -7.70 13.70
N ARG A 161 31.63 -7.37 14.11
CA ARG A 161 31.27 -7.18 15.53
C ARG A 161 31.07 -8.54 16.20
N ALA A 162 31.39 -8.64 17.48
CA ALA A 162 31.22 -9.87 18.25
C ALA A 162 29.72 -10.16 18.49
N VAL A 163 29.38 -11.45 18.53
CA VAL A 163 28.02 -11.91 18.88
C VAL A 163 27.77 -11.66 20.36
N ALA A 164 26.67 -10.99 20.71
CA ALA A 164 26.26 -10.82 22.10
C ALA A 164 25.90 -12.19 22.72
N PRO A 165 26.24 -12.44 24.01
CA PRO A 165 25.91 -13.70 24.65
C PRO A 165 24.38 -13.91 24.71
N ALA A 166 23.95 -15.17 24.56
CA ALA A 166 22.54 -15.53 24.63
C ALA A 166 21.96 -15.18 26.01
N SER A 167 20.82 -14.49 26.01
CA SER A 167 20.12 -14.12 27.24
C SER A 167 19.26 -15.27 27.78
N VAL A 168 19.06 -15.30 29.10
CA VAL A 168 18.19 -16.27 29.79
C VAL A 168 16.99 -15.56 30.39
N VAL A 169 15.88 -16.27 30.57
CA VAL A 169 14.67 -15.70 31.23
C VAL A 169 15.03 -15.12 32.60
N GLY A 170 14.52 -13.92 32.88
CA GLY A 170 14.86 -13.10 34.05
C GLY A 170 16.06 -12.17 33.84
N ALA A 171 16.76 -12.24 32.71
CA ALA A 171 17.79 -11.26 32.38
C ALA A 171 17.17 -9.87 32.15
N THR A 172 17.85 -8.84 32.64
CA THR A 172 17.48 -7.43 32.44
C THR A 172 18.38 -6.77 31.41
N ARG A 173 17.83 -5.85 30.61
CA ARG A 173 18.56 -5.11 29.59
C ARG A 173 17.98 -3.71 29.40
N LEU A 174 18.84 -2.72 29.24
CA LEU A 174 18.44 -1.40 28.72
C LEU A 174 18.32 -1.47 27.19
N TRP A 175 17.19 -0.98 26.68
CA TRP A 175 16.91 -0.90 25.24
C TRP A 175 16.68 0.55 24.83
N TRP A 176 17.31 0.94 23.73
CA TRP A 176 16.91 2.14 22.99
C TRP A 176 15.63 1.85 22.22
N VAL A 177 14.57 2.60 22.51
CA VAL A 177 13.26 2.41 21.90
C VAL A 177 12.76 3.72 21.31
N ASP A 178 12.07 3.65 20.18
CA ASP A 178 11.39 4.79 19.59
C ASP A 178 9.95 4.80 20.12
N THR A 179 9.52 5.92 20.69
CA THR A 179 8.18 6.12 21.26
C THR A 179 7.41 7.16 20.46
N TRP A 180 6.08 7.09 20.50
CA TRP A 180 5.23 8.07 19.81
C TRP A 180 5.26 9.46 20.44
N THR A 181 5.61 9.55 21.72
CA THR A 181 5.45 10.77 22.54
C THR A 181 6.78 11.41 22.94
N GLU A 182 7.79 10.59 23.27
CA GLU A 182 9.08 11.05 23.79
C GLU A 182 10.21 10.97 22.75
N GLY A 183 9.93 10.39 21.57
CA GLY A 183 10.96 10.07 20.58
C GLY A 183 11.83 8.90 21.05
N ARG A 184 13.13 8.94 20.73
CA ARG A 184 14.07 7.85 21.03
C ARG A 184 14.62 7.96 22.45
N VAL A 185 14.34 6.96 23.28
CA VAL A 185 14.70 6.93 24.70
C VAL A 185 15.27 5.58 25.11
N GLU A 186 16.04 5.53 26.20
CA GLU A 186 16.53 4.27 26.77
C GLU A 186 15.64 3.86 27.95
N ARG A 187 15.15 2.62 27.94
CA ARG A 187 14.24 2.09 28.98
C ARG A 187 14.65 0.68 29.43
N PRO A 188 14.34 0.28 30.68
CA PRO A 188 14.69 -1.04 31.21
C PRO A 188 13.63 -2.10 30.87
N PHE A 189 14.10 -3.28 30.46
CA PHE A 189 13.27 -4.43 30.12
C PHE A 189 13.80 -5.72 30.74
N THR A 190 12.90 -6.64 31.02
CA THR A 190 13.19 -7.99 31.49
C THR A 190 12.80 -9.03 30.44
N LEU A 191 13.60 -10.08 30.25
CA LEU A 191 13.28 -11.21 29.39
C LEU A 191 12.30 -12.16 30.09
N HIS A 192 11.04 -12.20 29.66
CA HIS A 192 9.99 -13.01 30.30
C HIS A 192 9.77 -14.37 29.64
N ARG A 193 9.95 -14.48 28.33
CA ARG A 193 9.69 -15.72 27.58
C ARG A 193 10.76 -15.98 26.53
N GLN A 194 10.98 -17.26 26.28
CA GLN A 194 11.93 -17.72 25.27
C GLN A 194 11.48 -19.05 24.69
N ASP A 195 11.55 -19.19 23.37
CA ASP A 195 11.27 -20.45 22.67
C ASP A 195 12.06 -20.55 21.35
N GLN A 196 11.95 -21.67 20.65
CA GLN A 196 12.53 -21.90 19.32
C GLN A 196 11.44 -21.88 18.25
N ALA A 197 11.54 -20.95 17.31
CA ALA A 197 10.75 -20.98 16.09
C ALA A 197 11.47 -21.78 15.01
N GLN A 198 10.72 -22.55 14.21
CA GLN A 198 11.27 -23.28 13.07
C GLN A 198 11.17 -22.43 11.81
N GLY A 199 12.30 -22.20 11.14
CA GLY A 199 12.37 -21.58 9.81
C GLY A 199 12.94 -22.55 8.77
N PRO A 200 12.88 -22.21 7.47
CA PRO A 200 13.44 -23.02 6.40
C PRO A 200 14.96 -23.24 6.54
N ASP A 201 15.68 -22.29 7.13
CA ASP A 201 17.15 -22.35 7.31
C ASP A 201 17.56 -22.87 8.69
N GLY A 202 16.62 -23.33 9.52
CA GLY A 202 16.85 -23.90 10.84
C GLY A 202 16.03 -23.22 11.94
N SER A 203 16.29 -23.62 13.19
CA SER A 203 15.62 -23.04 14.35
C SER A 203 16.22 -21.69 14.74
N ARG A 204 15.36 -20.70 15.02
CA ARG A 204 15.77 -19.42 15.62
C ARG A 204 15.18 -19.28 17.01
N ARG A 205 16.00 -18.84 17.96
CA ARG A 205 15.55 -18.46 19.28
C ARG A 205 14.74 -17.17 19.21
N VAL A 206 13.56 -17.18 19.79
CA VAL A 206 12.68 -16.02 19.94
C VAL A 206 12.61 -15.65 21.42
N ASN A 207 12.87 -14.39 21.73
CA ASN A 207 12.90 -13.82 23.07
C ASN A 207 11.78 -12.78 23.19
N ILE A 208 11.02 -12.78 24.28
CA ILE A 208 10.05 -11.71 24.60
C ILE A 208 10.55 -10.90 25.80
N TRP A 209 10.94 -9.67 25.52
CA TRP A 209 11.32 -8.66 26.50
C TRP A 209 10.13 -7.77 26.80
N LEU A 210 9.87 -7.50 28.07
CA LEU A 210 8.79 -6.62 28.53
C LEU A 210 9.39 -5.48 29.36
N GLU A 211 8.93 -4.26 29.11
CA GLU A 211 9.31 -3.09 29.89
C GLU A 211 8.91 -3.32 31.35
N ASP A 212 9.83 -3.02 32.28
CA ASP A 212 9.72 -3.48 33.67
C ASP A 212 8.44 -2.98 34.38
N ASP A 213 7.87 -1.85 33.95
CA ASP A 213 6.64 -1.27 34.51
C ASP A 213 5.34 -1.72 33.81
N GLN A 214 5.44 -2.60 32.80
CA GLN A 214 4.31 -3.08 32.00
C GLN A 214 3.79 -4.48 32.41
N TYR A 215 4.34 -5.07 33.47
CA TYR A 215 3.95 -6.40 33.95
C TYR A 215 3.05 -6.32 35.20
N GLY A 216 1.92 -7.06 35.19
CA GLY A 216 1.07 -7.25 36.37
C GLY A 216 -0.39 -6.85 36.19
N ASP A 217 -1.07 -6.60 37.31
CA ASP A 217 -2.53 -6.41 37.37
C ASP A 217 -3.03 -5.30 36.44
N GLY A 218 -3.88 -5.66 35.48
CA GLY A 218 -4.47 -4.73 34.51
C GLY A 218 -3.55 -4.31 33.35
N LEU A 219 -2.34 -4.87 33.28
CA LEU A 219 -1.37 -4.66 32.20
C LEU A 219 -1.10 -5.98 31.47
N VAL A 220 0.15 -6.23 31.06
CA VAL A 220 0.53 -7.50 30.42
C VAL A 220 0.73 -8.59 31.48
N ASP A 221 0.07 -9.73 31.28
CA ASP A 221 0.17 -10.90 32.16
C ASP A 221 0.85 -12.10 31.48
N ASP A 222 1.04 -13.17 32.25
CA ASP A 222 1.68 -14.40 31.76
C ASP A 222 0.91 -15.08 30.62
N ALA A 223 -0.43 -15.06 30.66
CA ALA A 223 -1.25 -15.72 29.66
C ALA A 223 -1.18 -15.00 28.31
N MET A 224 -1.10 -13.68 28.32
CA MET A 224 -0.88 -12.84 27.14
C MET A 224 0.48 -13.12 26.50
N LEU A 225 1.54 -13.20 27.32
CA LEU A 225 2.90 -13.51 26.85
C LEU A 225 2.99 -14.93 26.29
N ASP A 226 2.37 -15.91 26.95
CA ASP A 226 2.33 -17.30 26.48
C ASP A 226 1.57 -17.43 25.17
N THR A 227 0.42 -16.74 25.04
CA THR A 227 -0.38 -16.72 23.82
C THR A 227 0.40 -16.12 22.66
N LEU A 228 1.08 -14.99 22.88
CA LEU A 228 1.93 -14.37 21.86
C LEU A 228 3.06 -15.30 21.44
N LEU A 229 3.81 -15.85 22.40
CA LEU A 229 4.93 -16.74 22.12
C LEU A 229 4.45 -17.95 21.31
N GLN A 230 3.37 -18.60 21.75
CA GLN A 230 2.79 -19.75 21.07
C GLN A 230 2.35 -19.40 19.64
N ARG A 231 1.68 -18.26 19.43
CA ARG A 231 1.24 -17.84 18.10
C ARG A 231 2.43 -17.54 17.17
N VAL A 232 3.55 -17.08 17.72
CA VAL A 232 4.77 -16.75 16.96
C VAL A 232 5.65 -17.96 16.67
N THR A 233 5.79 -18.92 17.60
CA THR A 233 6.78 -20.01 17.51
C THR A 233 6.20 -21.40 17.28
N ALA A 234 4.95 -21.66 17.71
CA ALA A 234 4.47 -23.03 17.85
C ALA A 234 3.92 -23.63 16.55
N GLY A 235 4.64 -24.63 16.03
CA GLY A 235 4.19 -25.50 14.94
C GLY A 235 4.20 -24.84 13.55
N PRO A 236 3.74 -25.57 12.52
CA PRO A 236 3.84 -25.14 11.12
C PRO A 236 2.92 -23.96 10.78
N ARG A 237 1.97 -23.62 11.65
CA ARG A 237 1.07 -22.47 11.48
C ARG A 237 1.51 -21.21 12.22
N SER A 238 2.67 -21.25 12.88
CA SER A 238 3.20 -20.11 13.62
C SER A 238 3.49 -18.93 12.69
N VAL A 239 3.43 -17.70 13.22
CA VAL A 239 3.72 -16.49 12.45
C VAL A 239 5.15 -16.53 11.90
N TYR A 240 6.13 -16.92 12.72
CA TYR A 240 7.52 -16.99 12.28
C TYR A 240 7.69 -17.98 11.13
N THR A 241 7.25 -19.23 11.31
CA THR A 241 7.44 -20.29 10.31
C THR A 241 6.82 -19.92 8.97
N ARG A 242 5.58 -19.42 8.97
CA ARG A 242 4.89 -19.08 7.72
C ARG A 242 5.43 -17.82 7.07
N ALA A 243 5.83 -16.82 7.86
CA ALA A 243 6.45 -15.60 7.33
C ALA A 243 7.78 -15.92 6.64
N THR A 244 8.64 -16.72 7.28
CA THR A 244 9.94 -17.07 6.71
C THR A 244 9.84 -18.06 5.56
N GLU A 245 8.84 -18.94 5.52
CA GLU A 245 8.56 -19.78 4.35
C GLU A 245 8.26 -18.94 3.09
N LEU A 246 7.56 -17.82 3.26
CA LEU A 246 7.13 -16.97 2.15
C LEU A 246 8.17 -15.91 1.78
N ALA A 247 8.65 -15.16 2.76
CA ALA A 247 9.55 -14.02 2.56
C ALA A 247 11.04 -14.36 2.71
N GLY A 248 11.37 -15.53 3.27
CA GLY A 248 12.71 -15.91 3.65
C GLY A 248 13.04 -15.50 5.10
N GLU A 249 14.21 -15.94 5.59
CA GLU A 249 14.66 -15.58 6.93
C GLU A 249 14.79 -14.06 7.13
N PRO A 250 14.49 -13.52 8.33
CA PRO A 250 14.54 -12.10 8.60
C PRO A 250 15.96 -11.55 8.71
N TRP A 251 16.96 -12.41 8.96
CA TRP A 251 18.37 -12.06 9.01
C TRP A 251 19.24 -13.31 8.94
N GLY A 252 20.44 -13.24 8.39
CA GLY A 252 21.31 -14.40 8.28
C GLY A 252 22.71 -14.08 7.80
N GLN A 253 23.35 -15.03 7.15
CA GLN A 253 24.72 -14.89 6.66
C GLN A 253 24.83 -13.77 5.61
N HIS A 254 25.66 -12.76 5.87
CA HIS A 254 25.94 -11.68 4.93
C HIS A 254 27.38 -11.16 5.07
N GLU A 255 27.82 -10.37 4.08
CA GLU A 255 29.11 -9.67 4.08
C GLU A 255 28.94 -8.14 4.24
N THR A 256 27.74 -7.67 4.56
CA THR A 256 27.46 -6.25 4.79
C THR A 256 28.30 -5.67 5.93
N ALA A 257 29.24 -4.79 5.59
CA ALA A 257 30.06 -4.10 6.57
C ALA A 257 29.21 -3.29 7.54
N GLY A 258 29.58 -3.32 8.83
CA GLY A 258 28.92 -2.55 9.88
C GLY A 258 27.53 -3.08 10.31
N ALA A 259 26.98 -4.09 9.66
CA ALA A 259 25.71 -4.70 10.05
C ALA A 259 25.86 -5.61 11.29
N ILE A 260 24.74 -5.96 11.92
CA ILE A 260 24.75 -6.88 13.07
C ILE A 260 25.18 -8.29 12.64
N PRO A 261 25.80 -9.08 13.54
CA PRO A 261 26.25 -10.44 13.18
C PRO A 261 25.13 -11.34 12.63
N PRO A 262 25.43 -12.37 11.82
CA PRO A 262 24.42 -13.29 11.28
C PRO A 262 23.60 -14.08 12.32
N ALA A 263 24.27 -14.58 13.37
CA ALA A 263 23.67 -15.46 14.37
C ALA A 263 22.99 -14.67 15.50
N GLN A 264 21.86 -14.03 15.18
CA GLN A 264 21.10 -13.21 16.13
C GLN A 264 19.78 -13.89 16.52
N ASP A 265 19.51 -13.90 17.83
CA ASP A 265 18.16 -14.22 18.34
C ASP A 265 17.17 -13.15 17.86
N LEU A 266 15.92 -13.55 17.61
CA LEU A 266 14.85 -12.58 17.36
C LEU A 266 14.31 -12.08 18.71
N ASN A 267 14.37 -10.78 18.94
CA ASN A 267 13.88 -10.15 20.16
C ASN A 267 12.58 -9.40 19.90
N ILE A 268 11.49 -9.83 20.52
CA ILE A 268 10.23 -9.10 20.58
C ILE A 268 10.29 -8.21 21.82
N VAL A 269 10.33 -6.90 21.62
CA VAL A 269 10.45 -5.91 22.70
C VAL A 269 9.10 -5.23 22.87
N LEU A 270 8.47 -5.46 24.01
CA LEU A 270 7.14 -4.97 24.38
C LEU A 270 7.30 -3.85 25.40
N GLY A 271 6.87 -2.64 25.07
CA GLY A 271 6.88 -1.52 26.01
C GLY A 271 5.73 -0.56 25.79
N LYS A 272 5.64 0.45 26.65
CA LYS A 272 4.58 1.45 26.61
C LYS A 272 4.82 2.48 25.51
N GLU A 273 3.79 2.80 24.72
CA GLU A 273 3.79 3.81 23.66
C GLU A 273 4.91 3.62 22.62
N LEU A 274 5.34 2.37 22.39
CA LEU A 274 6.40 2.09 21.42
C LEU A 274 5.88 2.22 19.99
N ALA A 275 6.72 2.80 19.14
CA ALA A 275 6.53 2.74 17.70
C ALA A 275 6.72 1.30 17.20
N TYR A 276 5.88 0.91 16.23
CA TYR A 276 6.02 -0.38 15.56
C TYR A 276 7.18 -0.32 14.58
N VAL A 277 8.33 -0.81 15.00
CA VAL A 277 9.55 -0.78 14.19
C VAL A 277 10.27 -2.11 14.24
N SER A 278 11.01 -2.41 13.19
CA SER A 278 11.93 -3.53 13.14
C SER A 278 13.36 -3.03 13.06
N TYR A 279 14.27 -3.75 13.71
CA TYR A 279 15.69 -3.52 13.63
C TYR A 279 16.41 -4.81 13.18
N PRO A 280 17.32 -4.74 12.20
CA PRO A 280 17.73 -3.54 11.47
C PRO A 280 16.63 -3.07 10.51
N GLY A 281 16.35 -1.77 10.50
CA GLY A 281 15.52 -1.09 9.52
C GLY A 281 16.33 -0.64 8.29
N SER A 282 15.64 -0.17 7.26
CA SER A 282 16.25 0.34 6.02
C SER A 282 17.20 1.53 6.29
N ARG A 283 16.86 2.36 7.28
CA ARG A 283 17.69 3.47 7.73
C ARG A 283 18.98 2.96 8.39
N ASP A 284 18.93 1.89 9.17
CA ASP A 284 20.05 1.36 9.94
C ASP A 284 21.19 0.85 9.05
N LEU A 285 20.87 0.11 7.98
CA LEU A 285 21.88 -0.41 7.05
C LEU A 285 22.59 0.72 6.28
N ARG A 286 21.84 1.76 5.88
CA ARG A 286 22.41 2.93 5.20
C ARG A 286 23.30 3.76 6.11
N ILE A 287 22.88 3.97 7.35
CA ILE A 287 23.62 4.76 8.34
C ILE A 287 24.95 4.09 8.70
N ARG A 288 24.96 2.76 8.84
CA ARG A 288 26.17 1.99 9.22
C ARG A 288 27.23 1.94 8.12
N GLN A 289 26.90 2.35 6.90
CA GLN A 289 27.82 2.47 5.78
C GLN A 289 28.41 3.89 5.63
N GLN A 290 27.95 4.87 6.43
CA GLN A 290 28.35 6.28 6.32
C GLN A 290 29.04 6.76 7.60
N THR A 291 30.37 6.76 7.62
CA THR A 291 31.17 7.33 8.73
C THR A 291 31.43 8.83 8.53
N GLY A 292 31.34 9.64 9.58
CA GLY A 292 31.74 11.07 9.56
C GLY A 292 30.62 12.09 9.46
N ASN A 293 29.36 11.67 9.67
CA ASN A 293 28.21 12.57 9.84
C ASN A 293 27.70 12.46 11.29
N PRO A 294 27.64 13.57 12.05
CA PRO A 294 27.28 13.54 13.47
C PRO A 294 25.88 13.00 13.76
N ASP A 295 24.89 13.21 12.88
CA ASP A 295 23.53 12.68 13.04
C ASP A 295 23.50 11.14 12.89
N PHE A 296 24.39 10.61 12.04
CA PHE A 296 24.57 9.18 11.83
C PHE A 296 25.39 8.55 12.95
N ASP A 297 26.40 9.26 13.47
CA ASP A 297 27.16 8.84 14.63
C ASP A 297 26.27 8.73 15.88
N GLU A 298 25.28 9.63 16.07
CA GLU A 298 24.30 9.53 17.15
C GLU A 298 23.38 8.31 17.02
N TYR A 299 22.91 8.04 15.82
CA TYR A 299 22.07 6.89 15.55
C TYR A 299 22.84 5.55 15.72
N VAL A 300 24.12 5.49 15.34
CA VAL A 300 24.99 4.35 15.64
C VAL A 300 25.23 4.21 17.15
N ARG A 301 25.36 5.31 17.90
CA ARG A 301 25.51 5.29 19.37
C ARG A 301 24.29 4.77 20.11
N THR A 302 23.09 4.99 19.57
CA THR A 302 21.80 4.57 20.19
C THR A 302 21.27 3.26 19.60
N SER A 303 22.14 2.44 19.01
CA SER A 303 21.77 1.15 18.44
C SER A 303 21.75 0.04 19.51
N ASN A 304 20.74 -0.82 19.47
CA ASN A 304 20.69 -2.04 20.29
C ASN A 304 21.53 -3.20 19.75
N GLU A 305 22.07 -3.12 18.52
CA GLU A 305 22.91 -4.18 17.93
C GLU A 305 22.28 -5.59 17.97
N ALA A 306 20.95 -5.68 17.92
CA ALA A 306 20.20 -6.92 18.08
C ALA A 306 19.11 -7.02 17.02
N LEU A 307 18.85 -8.20 16.48
CA LEU A 307 17.66 -8.42 15.64
C LEU A 307 16.42 -8.30 16.52
N ALA A 308 15.60 -7.29 16.26
CA ALA A 308 14.50 -6.94 17.14
C ALA A 308 13.27 -6.39 16.41
N VAL A 309 12.11 -6.59 17.01
CA VAL A 309 10.84 -5.97 16.64
C VAL A 309 10.24 -5.35 17.89
N TYR A 310 9.70 -4.15 17.77
CA TYR A 310 9.19 -3.37 18.89
C TYR A 310 7.68 -3.23 18.72
N LEU A 311 6.95 -3.53 19.79
CA LEU A 311 5.49 -3.49 19.83
C LEU A 311 5.04 -2.77 21.11
N THR A 312 3.90 -2.10 21.02
CA THR A 312 3.29 -1.40 22.15
C THR A 312 2.50 -2.39 23.03
N THR A 313 2.62 -2.28 24.36
CA THR A 313 1.96 -3.17 25.34
C THR A 313 0.46 -2.88 25.49
N GLU A 314 0.02 -1.68 25.17
CA GLU A 314 -1.37 -1.23 25.23
C GLU A 314 -2.29 -2.10 24.37
N ARG A 315 -1.77 -2.77 23.33
CA ARG A 315 -2.58 -3.73 22.55
C ARG A 315 -3.09 -4.93 23.32
N PHE A 316 -2.42 -5.28 24.41
CA PHE A 316 -2.80 -6.45 25.18
C PHE A 316 -3.98 -6.14 26.12
N TYR A 317 -4.04 -4.93 26.69
CA TYR A 317 -5.02 -4.56 27.73
C TYR A 317 -5.93 -3.38 27.36
N GLN A 318 -5.61 -2.63 26.29
CA GLN A 318 -6.42 -1.58 25.65
C GLN A 318 -6.53 -1.83 24.13
N PRO A 319 -7.05 -2.99 23.71
CA PRO A 319 -7.18 -3.33 22.28
C PRO A 319 -8.12 -2.38 21.52
N ASP A 320 -8.90 -1.58 22.25
CA ASP A 320 -9.89 -0.67 21.70
C ASP A 320 -9.37 0.75 21.43
N ASP A 321 -8.15 1.09 21.88
CA ASP A 321 -7.63 2.47 21.81
C ASP A 321 -6.41 2.62 20.89
N TYR A 322 -5.70 1.53 20.56
CA TYR A 322 -4.51 1.52 19.70
C TYR A 322 -4.75 0.62 18.50
N TYR A 323 -4.44 1.07 17.26
CA TYR A 323 -4.84 0.36 16.01
C TYR A 323 -3.84 0.25 14.85
N ASP A 324 -2.73 0.99 14.84
CA ASP A 324 -1.88 1.16 13.63
C ASP A 324 -1.36 -0.08 12.89
N SER A 325 -1.21 -1.24 13.55
CA SER A 325 -0.67 -2.46 12.92
C SER A 325 -1.44 -3.76 13.20
N GLY A 326 -2.70 -3.66 13.66
CA GLY A 326 -3.48 -4.83 14.14
C GLY A 326 -2.99 -5.41 15.46
N GLU A 327 -3.46 -6.62 15.80
CA GLU A 327 -3.05 -7.35 17.00
C GLU A 327 -1.56 -7.74 16.96
N PRO A 328 -0.91 -8.02 18.11
CA PRO A 328 0.51 -8.34 18.15
C PRO A 328 0.97 -9.41 17.14
N PRO A 329 0.24 -10.53 16.91
CA PRO A 329 0.61 -11.50 15.86
C PRO A 329 0.59 -10.94 14.43
N ALA A 330 -0.37 -10.07 14.11
CA ALA A 330 -0.43 -9.40 12.81
C ALA A 330 0.71 -8.38 12.66
N ALA A 331 1.01 -7.62 13.71
CA ALA A 331 2.17 -6.73 13.72
C ALA A 331 3.49 -7.50 13.53
N MET A 332 3.62 -8.68 14.14
CA MET A 332 4.76 -9.58 13.91
C MET A 332 4.87 -10.03 12.46
N ALA A 333 3.76 -10.40 11.81
CA ALA A 333 3.74 -10.79 10.40
C ALA A 333 4.28 -9.66 9.49
N LEU A 334 3.85 -8.43 9.76
CA LEU A 334 4.29 -7.23 9.06
C LEU A 334 5.80 -6.99 9.28
N LEU A 335 6.23 -6.87 10.53
CA LEU A 335 7.62 -6.50 10.87
C LEU A 335 8.63 -7.59 10.45
N LEU A 336 8.27 -8.87 10.54
CA LEU A 336 9.12 -9.96 10.04
C LEU A 336 9.27 -9.91 8.51
N THR A 337 8.22 -9.52 7.80
CA THR A 337 8.30 -9.35 6.33
C THR A 337 9.21 -8.18 5.97
N GLN A 338 9.14 -7.07 6.70
CA GLN A 338 10.06 -5.95 6.49
C GLN A 338 11.51 -6.32 6.78
N LEU A 339 11.77 -7.06 7.86
CA LEU A 339 13.11 -7.59 8.14
C LEU A 339 13.61 -8.49 7.01
N ALA A 340 12.77 -9.42 6.52
CA ALA A 340 13.10 -10.29 5.42
C ALA A 340 13.38 -9.49 4.13
N ASN A 341 12.56 -8.49 3.79
CA ASN A 341 12.79 -7.62 2.65
C ASN A 341 14.13 -6.88 2.77
N ILE A 342 14.41 -6.28 3.93
CA ILE A 342 15.68 -5.58 4.19
C ILE A 342 16.87 -6.54 4.03
N TYR A 343 16.76 -7.75 4.60
CA TYR A 343 17.83 -8.73 4.53
C TYR A 343 18.08 -9.22 3.10
N HIS A 344 17.04 -9.73 2.42
CA HIS A 344 17.18 -10.35 1.10
C HIS A 344 17.40 -9.35 -0.02
N ARG A 345 16.98 -8.09 0.14
CA ARG A 345 17.03 -7.08 -0.92
C ARG A 345 18.09 -6.00 -0.71
N SER A 346 18.51 -5.76 0.53
CA SER A 346 19.50 -4.70 0.83
C SER A 346 20.78 -5.28 1.42
N ALA A 347 20.69 -6.15 2.43
CA ALA A 347 21.88 -6.64 3.13
C ALA A 347 22.62 -7.71 2.33
N LEU A 348 21.90 -8.72 1.85
CA LEU A 348 22.46 -9.91 1.19
C LEU A 348 23.05 -9.62 -0.20
N PRO A 349 22.37 -8.86 -1.10
CA PRO A 349 22.90 -8.64 -2.44
C PRO A 349 24.13 -7.72 -2.46
N ALA A 350 24.91 -7.82 -3.54
CA ALA A 350 26.04 -6.92 -3.75
C ALA A 350 25.60 -5.46 -3.95
N ASN A 351 24.51 -5.28 -4.72
CA ASN A 351 23.89 -3.99 -5.02
C ASN A 351 22.52 -3.92 -4.36
N ASP A 352 22.14 -2.75 -3.83
CA ASP A 352 20.85 -2.56 -3.20
C ASP A 352 19.69 -2.77 -4.21
N GLN A 353 18.75 -3.64 -3.85
CA GLN A 353 17.55 -3.99 -4.60
C GLN A 353 16.28 -3.70 -3.78
N SER A 354 16.39 -2.84 -2.75
CA SER A 354 15.27 -2.44 -1.89
C SER A 354 14.05 -2.02 -2.69
N PHE A 355 12.88 -2.41 -2.19
CA PHE A 355 11.63 -1.86 -2.69
C PHE A 355 11.54 -0.37 -2.37
N GLU A 356 10.75 0.35 -3.17
CA GLU A 356 10.22 1.63 -2.75
C GLU A 356 9.39 1.44 -1.47
N PRO A 357 9.37 2.43 -0.55
CA PRO A 357 8.70 2.27 0.75
C PRO A 357 7.25 1.82 0.66
N TRP A 358 6.52 2.26 -0.38
CA TRP A 358 5.12 1.87 -0.58
C TRP A 358 4.97 0.38 -0.89
N LEU A 359 5.88 -0.21 -1.67
CA LEU A 359 5.82 -1.62 -2.05
C LEU A 359 6.31 -2.51 -0.90
N ASP A 360 7.36 -2.09 -0.19
CA ASP A 360 7.80 -2.76 1.04
C ASP A 360 6.63 -2.88 2.04
N MET A 361 6.00 -1.75 2.35
CA MET A 361 4.85 -1.70 3.25
C MET A 361 3.67 -2.53 2.72
N MET A 362 3.31 -2.40 1.43
CA MET A 362 2.22 -3.17 0.84
C MET A 362 2.46 -4.67 0.95
N THR A 363 3.69 -5.16 0.69
CA THR A 363 4.01 -6.58 0.84
C THR A 363 3.93 -7.05 2.29
N ALA A 364 4.34 -6.21 3.25
CA ALA A 364 4.21 -6.52 4.66
C ALA A 364 2.73 -6.57 5.13
N LEU A 365 1.88 -5.68 4.63
CA LEU A 365 0.42 -5.69 4.84
C LEU A 365 -0.24 -6.92 4.19
N MET A 366 0.24 -7.35 3.02
CA MET A 366 -0.18 -8.60 2.39
C MET A 366 0.13 -9.79 3.30
N MET A 367 1.29 -9.83 3.97
CA MET A 367 1.59 -10.90 4.93
C MET A 367 0.59 -10.95 6.09
N GLN A 368 0.12 -9.82 6.59
CA GLN A 368 -0.90 -9.80 7.65
C GLN A 368 -2.19 -10.50 7.21
N ASP A 369 -2.63 -10.27 5.96
CA ASP A 369 -3.81 -10.94 5.39
C ASP A 369 -3.57 -12.43 5.16
N ILE A 370 -2.37 -12.82 4.72
CA ILE A 370 -2.01 -14.23 4.49
C ILE A 370 -1.95 -15.03 5.80
N LEU A 371 -1.49 -14.40 6.87
CA LEU A 371 -1.25 -15.05 8.16
C LEU A 371 -2.41 -14.92 9.15
N TYR A 372 -3.45 -14.17 8.79
CA TYR A 372 -4.73 -14.19 9.50
C TYR A 372 -5.28 -15.62 9.59
N LEU A 373 -5.66 -16.02 10.80
CA LEU A 373 -6.25 -17.31 11.11
C LEU A 373 -7.67 -17.11 11.66
N PRO A 374 -8.71 -17.31 10.83
CA PRO A 374 -10.10 -17.24 11.27
C PRO A 374 -10.35 -18.11 12.52
N GLY A 375 -11.00 -17.53 13.52
CA GLY A 375 -11.35 -18.19 14.78
C GLY A 375 -10.20 -18.32 15.80
N SER A 376 -8.96 -17.95 15.44
CA SER A 376 -7.84 -17.81 16.38
C SER A 376 -7.46 -16.34 16.58
N ASP A 377 -7.45 -15.57 15.51
CA ASP A 377 -7.19 -14.13 15.56
C ASP A 377 -8.53 -13.39 15.66
N ALA A 378 -8.62 -12.35 16.49
CA ALA A 378 -9.90 -11.69 16.76
C ALA A 378 -10.33 -10.78 15.61
N TYR A 379 -9.38 -10.30 14.80
CA TYR A 379 -9.62 -9.35 13.70
C TYR A 379 -8.87 -9.77 12.45
N GLN A 380 -9.46 -9.49 11.29
CA GLN A 380 -8.76 -9.48 10.01
C GLN A 380 -8.32 -8.04 9.71
N PRO A 381 -7.02 -7.66 9.89
CA PRO A 381 -6.60 -6.26 9.80
C PRO A 381 -6.98 -5.56 8.50
N VAL A 382 -6.84 -6.25 7.36
CA VAL A 382 -7.21 -5.69 6.05
C VAL A 382 -8.69 -5.32 5.98
N GLY A 383 -9.57 -6.21 6.41
CA GLY A 383 -11.01 -5.97 6.37
C GLY A 383 -11.45 -4.97 7.44
N ASP A 384 -11.10 -5.25 8.70
CA ASP A 384 -11.71 -4.60 9.85
C ASP A 384 -11.11 -3.21 10.14
N ILE A 385 -9.86 -2.97 9.74
CA ILE A 385 -9.14 -1.72 10.01
C ILE A 385 -8.88 -0.96 8.70
N TYR A 386 -8.06 -1.53 7.81
CA TYR A 386 -7.51 -0.79 6.68
C TYR A 386 -8.57 -0.43 5.63
N ARG A 387 -9.40 -1.40 5.23
CA ARG A 387 -10.48 -1.17 4.26
C ARG A 387 -11.56 -0.26 4.85
N TRP A 388 -11.92 -0.46 6.11
CA TRP A 388 -12.85 0.43 6.82
C TRP A 388 -12.38 1.88 6.77
N TYR A 389 -11.11 2.13 7.09
CA TYR A 389 -10.55 3.47 7.10
C TYR A 389 -10.56 4.09 5.69
N TRP A 390 -10.15 3.32 4.67
CA TRP A 390 -10.12 3.79 3.30
C TRP A 390 -11.50 4.21 2.78
N LEU A 391 -12.55 3.45 3.10
CA LEU A 391 -13.92 3.73 2.67
C LEU A 391 -14.59 4.86 3.48
N SER A 392 -14.34 4.92 4.79
CA SER A 392 -14.94 5.94 5.68
C SER A 392 -14.34 7.33 5.50
N MET A 393 -13.06 7.41 5.15
CA MET A 393 -12.38 8.68 4.89
C MET A 393 -12.53 9.17 3.45
N GLY A 394 -13.35 8.50 2.64
CA GLY A 394 -13.53 8.81 1.22
C GLY A 394 -14.03 10.23 0.96
N ALA A 395 -15.01 10.70 1.75
CA ALA A 395 -15.55 12.07 1.65
C ALA A 395 -14.52 13.15 1.99
N THR A 396 -13.56 12.83 2.85
CA THR A 396 -12.47 13.75 3.26
C THR A 396 -11.20 13.55 2.43
N GLY A 397 -11.27 12.90 1.27
CA GLY A 397 -10.16 12.77 0.32
C GLY A 397 -9.36 11.46 0.40
N GLY A 398 -9.79 10.47 1.19
CA GLY A 398 -9.11 9.18 1.34
C GLY A 398 -8.91 8.40 0.03
N PHE A 399 -9.80 8.58 -0.96
CA PHE A 399 -9.64 7.99 -2.30
C PHE A 399 -8.59 8.67 -3.16
N ASN A 400 -8.33 9.96 -2.94
CA ASN A 400 -7.39 10.78 -3.70
C ASN A 400 -5.99 10.85 -3.05
N CYS A 401 -5.69 9.92 -2.15
CA CYS A 401 -4.35 9.78 -1.56
C CYS A 401 -3.45 9.01 -2.55
N GLY A 402 -2.33 9.61 -2.97
CA GLY A 402 -1.44 8.97 -3.93
C GLY A 402 -0.85 7.67 -3.40
N LEU A 403 -1.10 6.53 -4.08
CA LEU A 403 -0.75 5.19 -3.58
C LEU A 403 0.73 5.03 -3.25
N LYS A 404 1.60 5.67 -4.05
CA LYS A 404 3.07 5.64 -3.90
C LYS A 404 3.61 6.69 -2.92
N THR A 405 2.97 7.85 -2.84
CA THR A 405 3.53 9.06 -2.19
C THR A 405 2.95 9.35 -0.82
N ALA A 406 1.77 8.80 -0.50
CA ALA A 406 1.01 9.15 0.71
C ALA A 406 0.75 10.67 0.84
N ARG A 407 0.56 11.34 -0.30
CA ARG A 407 0.24 12.77 -0.40
C ARG A 407 -1.15 12.99 -0.98
N ASP A 408 -1.85 13.98 -0.46
CA ASP A 408 -3.11 14.48 -1.03
C ASP A 408 -2.86 15.60 -2.06
N ALA A 409 -3.94 16.16 -2.62
CA ALA A 409 -3.87 17.23 -3.61
C ALA A 409 -3.32 18.56 -3.07
N ALA A 410 -3.29 18.76 -1.76
CA ALA A 410 -2.71 19.92 -1.09
C ALA A 410 -1.26 19.65 -0.63
N ASP A 411 -0.67 18.52 -1.04
CA ASP A 411 0.65 18.03 -0.65
C ASP A 411 0.80 17.73 0.86
N ASN A 412 -0.33 17.63 1.57
CA ASN A 412 -0.33 17.16 2.95
C ASN A 412 -0.19 15.64 3.00
N SER A 413 0.33 15.14 4.11
CA SER A 413 0.35 13.70 4.37
C SER A 413 -1.09 13.17 4.49
N CYS A 414 -1.38 12.06 3.84
CA CYS A 414 -2.66 11.35 3.91
C CYS A 414 -2.45 9.87 4.27
N TYR A 415 -3.50 9.23 4.78
CA TYR A 415 -3.44 7.84 5.19
C TYR A 415 -3.57 6.91 3.98
N VAL A 416 -2.44 6.41 3.48
CA VAL A 416 -2.37 5.55 2.29
C VAL A 416 -2.46 4.05 2.62
N LEU A 417 -2.22 3.66 3.87
CA LEU A 417 -2.13 2.25 4.27
C LEU A 417 -3.44 1.51 4.01
N GLY A 418 -4.58 2.19 4.16
CA GLY A 418 -5.89 1.66 3.82
C GLY A 418 -6.00 1.17 2.37
N ALA A 419 -5.56 2.02 1.44
CA ALA A 419 -5.53 1.70 0.01
C ALA A 419 -4.48 0.62 -0.31
N GLN A 420 -3.28 0.70 0.27
CA GLN A 420 -2.21 -0.28 0.05
C GLN A 420 -2.58 -1.67 0.54
N ALA A 421 -3.06 -1.80 1.79
CA ALA A 421 -3.48 -3.09 2.35
C ALA A 421 -4.61 -3.71 1.52
N THR A 422 -5.63 -2.91 1.16
CA THR A 422 -6.78 -3.41 0.39
C THR A 422 -6.39 -3.76 -1.04
N PHE A 423 -5.47 -3.01 -1.66
CA PHE A 423 -4.94 -3.34 -2.99
C PHE A 423 -4.11 -4.63 -2.95
N GLY A 424 -3.20 -4.77 -1.98
CA GLY A 424 -2.45 -6.00 -1.75
C GLY A 424 -3.35 -7.22 -1.55
N ALA A 425 -4.40 -7.08 -0.73
CA ALA A 425 -5.41 -8.11 -0.49
C ALA A 425 -6.22 -8.48 -1.74
N TYR A 426 -6.54 -7.49 -2.60
CA TYR A 426 -7.12 -7.73 -3.91
C TYR A 426 -6.16 -8.56 -4.78
N LEU A 427 -4.89 -8.17 -4.87
CA LEU A 427 -3.89 -8.88 -5.67
C LEU A 427 -3.71 -10.32 -5.18
N LEU A 428 -3.68 -10.56 -3.87
CA LEU A 428 -3.61 -11.91 -3.30
C LEU A 428 -4.79 -12.78 -3.71
N ARG A 429 -6.01 -12.25 -3.71
CA ARG A 429 -7.21 -13.02 -4.09
C ARG A 429 -7.27 -13.28 -5.60
N GLN A 430 -6.79 -12.35 -6.43
CA GLN A 430 -6.77 -12.55 -7.88
C GLN A 430 -5.63 -13.47 -8.33
N TYR A 431 -4.43 -13.34 -7.73
CA TYR A 431 -3.20 -13.95 -8.25
C TYR A 431 -2.54 -14.97 -7.31
N GLY A 432 -2.88 -14.95 -6.02
CA GLY A 432 -2.52 -16.01 -5.07
C GLY A 432 -1.19 -15.87 -4.36
N ILE A 433 -0.86 -16.90 -3.59
CA ILE A 433 0.38 -16.98 -2.79
C ILE A 433 1.61 -17.19 -3.68
N GLY A 434 1.44 -17.85 -4.83
CA GLY A 434 2.49 -17.98 -5.84
C GLY A 434 2.96 -16.62 -6.37
N PHE A 435 2.00 -15.75 -6.71
CA PHE A 435 2.27 -14.35 -7.07
C PHE A 435 3.01 -13.61 -5.96
N TYR A 436 2.57 -13.75 -4.71
CA TYR A 436 3.21 -13.08 -3.58
C TYR A 436 4.68 -13.48 -3.42
N ARG A 437 4.98 -14.79 -3.45
CA ARG A 437 6.38 -15.28 -3.40
C ARG A 437 7.23 -14.74 -4.55
N GLN A 438 6.65 -14.68 -5.75
CA GLN A 438 7.32 -14.16 -6.93
C GLN A 438 7.60 -12.67 -6.81
N LEU A 439 6.63 -11.89 -6.34
CA LEU A 439 6.77 -10.45 -6.08
C LEU A 439 7.94 -10.17 -5.13
N LEU A 440 8.01 -10.87 -3.99
CA LEU A 440 9.08 -10.68 -3.00
C LEU A 440 10.48 -10.97 -3.57
N ARG A 441 10.58 -11.98 -4.45
CA ARG A 441 11.84 -12.43 -5.05
C ARG A 441 12.20 -11.70 -6.35
N ASN A 442 11.33 -10.83 -6.84
CA ASN A 442 11.53 -10.19 -8.13
C ASN A 442 12.57 -9.06 -8.03
N THR A 443 13.59 -9.16 -8.86
CA THR A 443 14.70 -8.21 -8.97
C THR A 443 14.86 -7.70 -10.41
N SER A 444 13.80 -7.78 -11.23
CA SER A 444 13.83 -7.44 -12.66
C SER A 444 14.00 -5.93 -12.93
N SER A 445 13.74 -5.08 -11.93
CA SER A 445 13.82 -3.62 -12.05
C SER A 445 14.17 -2.97 -10.70
N ALA A 446 14.63 -1.72 -10.75
CA ALA A 446 14.74 -0.82 -9.58
C ALA A 446 13.47 0.03 -9.36
N ASP A 447 12.56 0.03 -10.34
CA ASP A 447 11.22 0.60 -10.23
C ASP A 447 10.27 -0.45 -9.64
N SER A 448 9.72 -0.15 -8.47
CA SER A 448 8.80 -1.05 -7.76
C SER A 448 7.48 -1.23 -8.49
N TRP A 449 7.04 -0.26 -9.30
CA TRP A 449 5.85 -0.45 -10.14
C TRP A 449 6.11 -1.47 -11.25
N ALA A 450 7.29 -1.40 -11.88
CA ALA A 450 7.71 -2.39 -12.88
C ALA A 450 7.85 -3.80 -12.28
N ILE A 451 8.37 -3.92 -11.04
CA ILE A 451 8.41 -5.20 -10.31
C ILE A 451 7.00 -5.75 -10.08
N LEU A 452 6.06 -4.91 -9.62
CA LEU A 452 4.68 -5.30 -9.38
C LEU A 452 3.99 -5.74 -10.69
N ASP A 453 4.17 -4.96 -11.76
CA ASP A 453 3.61 -5.25 -13.08
C ASP A 453 4.12 -6.60 -13.63
N ASP A 454 5.42 -6.83 -13.57
CA ASP A 454 6.05 -8.07 -14.00
C ASP A 454 5.55 -9.27 -13.18
N ALA A 455 5.45 -9.14 -11.85
CA ALA A 455 4.90 -10.20 -11.00
C ALA A 455 3.43 -10.52 -11.33
N ILE A 456 2.60 -9.50 -11.58
CA ILE A 456 1.20 -9.70 -11.99
C ILE A 456 1.12 -10.43 -13.34
N LYS A 457 1.94 -10.03 -14.32
CA LYS A 457 1.98 -10.67 -15.65
C LYS A 457 2.45 -12.11 -15.57
N GLN A 458 3.47 -12.39 -14.76
CA GLN A 458 3.96 -13.75 -14.54
C GLN A 458 2.91 -14.65 -13.85
N ALA A 459 2.02 -14.07 -13.04
CA ALA A 459 0.88 -14.76 -12.46
C ALA A 459 -0.34 -14.91 -13.40
N GLY A 460 -0.21 -14.49 -14.67
CA GLY A 460 -1.25 -14.57 -15.69
C GLY A 460 -2.23 -13.40 -15.73
N GLY A 461 -1.93 -12.30 -15.02
CA GLY A 461 -2.67 -11.04 -15.10
C GLY A 461 -2.26 -10.17 -16.29
N GLU A 462 -3.04 -9.12 -16.55
CA GLU A 462 -2.77 -8.16 -17.65
C GLU A 462 -1.63 -7.18 -17.33
N GLY A 463 -1.41 -6.90 -16.04
CA GLY A 463 -0.42 -5.94 -15.56
C GLY A 463 -0.93 -5.09 -14.39
N ALA A 464 -0.06 -4.25 -13.84
CA ALA A 464 -0.35 -3.45 -12.65
C ALA A 464 -1.46 -2.41 -12.88
N ASP A 465 -1.47 -1.72 -14.03
CA ASP A 465 -2.48 -0.68 -14.32
C ASP A 465 -3.88 -1.26 -14.47
N ALA A 466 -4.01 -2.41 -15.14
CA ALA A 466 -5.27 -3.14 -15.25
C ALA A 466 -5.74 -3.64 -13.88
N ALA A 467 -4.82 -4.14 -13.05
CA ALA A 467 -5.12 -4.57 -11.69
C ALA A 467 -5.57 -3.38 -10.80
N LEU A 468 -4.91 -2.22 -10.92
CA LEU A 468 -5.26 -1.00 -10.18
C LEU A 468 -6.66 -0.50 -10.58
N ARG A 469 -6.97 -0.48 -11.89
CA ARG A 469 -8.29 -0.10 -12.40
C ARG A 469 -9.39 -1.03 -11.87
N ARG A 470 -9.20 -2.34 -11.95
CA ARG A 470 -10.16 -3.32 -11.44
C ARG A 470 -10.28 -3.25 -9.92
N PHE A 471 -9.17 -3.05 -9.21
CA PHE A 471 -9.18 -2.81 -7.76
C PHE A 471 -10.06 -1.62 -7.38
N ALA A 472 -9.98 -0.50 -8.10
CA ALA A 472 -10.75 0.70 -7.83
C ALA A 472 -12.28 0.46 -7.79
N THR A 473 -12.77 -0.55 -8.52
CA THR A 473 -14.19 -0.94 -8.50
C THR A 473 -14.66 -1.50 -7.16
N ASN A 474 -13.75 -1.90 -6.26
CA ASN A 474 -14.11 -2.33 -4.89
C ASN A 474 -14.70 -1.20 -4.04
N ILE A 475 -14.54 0.07 -4.45
CA ILE A 475 -15.26 1.22 -3.87
C ILE A 475 -16.78 1.09 -4.11
N ALA A 476 -17.20 0.31 -5.11
CA ALA A 476 -18.60 -0.04 -5.35
C ALA A 476 -19.13 -1.20 -4.50
N LEU A 477 -18.44 -1.51 -3.40
CA LEU A 477 -18.85 -2.49 -2.40
C LEU A 477 -19.22 -3.85 -3.01
N LEU A 478 -18.38 -4.33 -3.91
CA LEU A 478 -18.62 -5.57 -4.63
C LEU A 478 -18.81 -6.76 -3.67
N PRO A 479 -19.81 -7.64 -3.91
CA PRO A 479 -20.09 -8.79 -3.06
C PRO A 479 -18.99 -9.84 -3.23
N ALA A 480 -18.41 -10.34 -2.13
CA ALA A 480 -17.26 -11.24 -2.22
C ALA A 480 -17.57 -12.53 -3.01
N ALA A 481 -18.72 -13.17 -2.75
CA ALA A 481 -19.08 -14.45 -3.38
C ALA A 481 -19.74 -14.31 -4.78
N ALA A 482 -20.21 -13.11 -5.14
CA ALA A 482 -20.99 -12.87 -6.36
C ALA A 482 -20.35 -11.81 -7.26
N SER A 483 -19.04 -11.58 -7.11
CA SER A 483 -18.27 -10.73 -8.02
C SER A 483 -17.87 -11.49 -9.29
N PRO A 484 -17.80 -10.82 -10.45
CA PRO A 484 -17.22 -11.40 -11.65
C PRO A 484 -15.75 -11.80 -11.42
N LYS A 485 -15.26 -12.78 -12.20
CA LYS A 485 -13.85 -13.19 -12.13
C LYS A 485 -12.94 -11.99 -12.39
N GLY A 486 -11.90 -11.82 -11.58
CA GLY A 486 -10.99 -10.67 -11.66
C GLY A 486 -11.44 -9.47 -10.83
N TYR A 487 -12.54 -9.59 -10.07
CA TYR A 487 -13.11 -8.52 -9.25
C TYR A 487 -13.43 -8.98 -7.84
N GLY A 488 -13.72 -8.00 -6.99
CA GLY A 488 -14.08 -8.24 -5.60
C GLY A 488 -12.91 -8.76 -4.76
N LEU A 489 -13.26 -9.16 -3.54
CA LEU A 489 -12.35 -9.75 -2.57
C LEU A 489 -12.92 -11.12 -2.11
N PRO A 490 -12.99 -12.12 -3.01
CA PRO A 490 -13.51 -13.45 -2.69
C PRO A 490 -12.59 -14.20 -1.71
N GLU A 491 -13.12 -15.26 -1.09
CA GLU A 491 -12.26 -16.24 -0.43
C GLU A 491 -11.33 -16.89 -1.46
N ARG A 492 -10.10 -17.20 -1.05
CA ARG A 492 -9.16 -17.96 -1.86
C ARG A 492 -8.39 -18.94 -1.00
N THR A 493 -8.22 -20.17 -1.49
CA THR A 493 -7.36 -21.16 -0.86
C THR A 493 -6.25 -21.59 -1.82
N ASP A 494 -5.01 -21.44 -1.39
CA ASP A 494 -3.79 -21.82 -2.10
C ASP A 494 -2.94 -22.73 -1.20
N GLY A 495 -3.11 -24.05 -1.36
CA GLY A 495 -2.40 -25.02 -0.52
C GLY A 495 -2.76 -24.88 0.96
N ALA A 496 -1.77 -24.56 1.79
CA ALA A 496 -1.93 -24.39 3.24
C ALA A 496 -2.40 -22.98 3.66
N TYR A 497 -2.67 -22.09 2.71
CA TYR A 497 -3.07 -20.71 2.97
C TYR A 497 -4.52 -20.50 2.52
N THR A 498 -5.33 -19.95 3.42
CA THR A 498 -6.70 -19.52 3.12
C THR A 498 -6.82 -18.03 3.41
N LEU A 499 -7.18 -17.27 2.39
CA LEU A 499 -7.49 -15.84 2.47
C LEU A 499 -9.00 -15.71 2.65
N ALA A 500 -9.43 -15.17 3.79
CA ALA A 500 -10.84 -14.98 4.07
C ALA A 500 -11.51 -14.02 3.06
N ALA A 501 -12.78 -14.25 2.71
CA ALA A 501 -13.55 -13.31 1.91
C ALA A 501 -13.72 -11.96 2.63
N ILE A 502 -13.67 -10.85 1.90
CA ILE A 502 -14.00 -9.51 2.43
C ILE A 502 -15.20 -8.95 1.65
N ASP A 503 -16.40 -9.13 2.19
CA ASP A 503 -17.64 -8.75 1.51
C ASP A 503 -17.87 -7.23 1.55
N GLY A 504 -17.94 -6.60 0.38
CA GLY A 504 -18.17 -5.17 0.26
C GLY A 504 -19.51 -4.71 0.83
N ALA A 505 -20.56 -5.54 0.75
CA ALA A 505 -21.90 -5.19 1.23
C ALA A 505 -21.91 -4.84 2.73
N THR A 506 -20.95 -5.40 3.47
CA THR A 506 -20.83 -5.19 4.89
C THR A 506 -20.36 -3.77 5.25
N TYR A 507 -19.86 -2.97 4.31
CA TYR A 507 -19.35 -1.59 4.51
C TYR A 507 -20.33 -0.50 4.06
N ALA A 508 -21.60 -0.85 3.80
CA ALA A 508 -22.58 0.08 3.23
C ALA A 508 -22.84 1.31 4.12
N SER A 509 -22.79 1.16 5.44
CA SER A 509 -22.94 2.25 6.41
C SER A 509 -21.72 3.14 6.55
N GLU A 510 -20.54 2.67 6.13
CA GLU A 510 -19.27 3.34 6.32
C GLU A 510 -18.76 4.03 5.07
N LEU A 511 -19.23 3.63 3.88
CA LEU A 511 -18.80 4.25 2.65
C LEU A 511 -19.24 5.72 2.56
N ALA A 512 -18.26 6.61 2.59
CA ALA A 512 -18.44 8.03 2.37
C ALA A 512 -17.89 8.42 0.99
N LEU A 513 -18.75 8.68 0.02
CA LEU A 513 -18.32 9.20 -1.29
C LEU A 513 -17.93 10.68 -1.21
N PRO A 514 -17.02 11.17 -2.07
CA PRO A 514 -16.72 12.59 -2.21
C PRO A 514 -17.99 13.42 -2.43
N THR A 515 -18.14 14.49 -1.64
CA THR A 515 -19.22 15.49 -1.79
C THR A 515 -18.79 16.69 -2.62
N ASP A 516 -17.49 16.89 -2.80
CA ASP A 516 -16.90 18.00 -3.55
C ASP A 516 -16.05 17.51 -4.72
N THR A 517 -16.05 18.27 -5.81
CA THR A 517 -15.19 18.00 -6.96
C THR A 517 -13.74 18.30 -6.63
N ILE A 518 -12.83 17.41 -7.01
CA ILE A 518 -11.39 17.65 -6.91
C ILE A 518 -10.86 18.33 -8.17
N MET A 519 -9.87 19.20 -8.02
CA MET A 519 -9.17 19.82 -9.17
C MET A 519 -8.03 18.94 -9.71
N THR A 520 -7.46 18.11 -8.84
CA THR A 520 -6.28 17.30 -9.11
C THR A 520 -6.51 15.88 -8.61
N LEU A 521 -6.36 14.90 -9.49
CA LEU A 521 -6.32 13.48 -9.16
C LEU A 521 -4.87 13.05 -8.97
N MET A 522 -4.52 12.62 -7.77
CA MET A 522 -3.15 12.26 -7.40
C MET A 522 -2.65 11.03 -8.18
N PRO A 523 -1.32 10.87 -8.33
CA PRO A 523 -0.73 9.69 -8.95
C PRO A 523 -1.27 8.39 -8.33
N ARG A 524 -1.70 7.45 -9.17
CA ARG A 524 -2.22 6.14 -8.72
C ARG A 524 -3.39 6.22 -7.73
N ALA A 525 -4.14 7.31 -7.74
CA ALA A 525 -5.29 7.55 -6.86
C ALA A 525 -6.64 7.43 -7.61
N PHE A 526 -7.73 7.55 -6.87
CA PHE A 526 -9.09 7.32 -7.36
C PHE A 526 -10.02 8.50 -7.08
N PHE A 527 -10.99 8.71 -7.98
CA PHE A 527 -12.11 9.62 -7.75
C PHE A 527 -13.42 8.90 -8.07
N PRO A 528 -14.11 8.35 -7.06
CA PRO A 528 -15.41 7.71 -7.21
C PRO A 528 -16.55 8.72 -7.09
N PHE A 529 -17.62 8.52 -7.85
CA PHE A 529 -18.88 9.25 -7.75
C PHE A 529 -20.04 8.36 -8.23
N ALA A 530 -21.28 8.75 -7.95
CA ALA A 530 -22.44 7.91 -8.26
C ALA A 530 -23.62 8.68 -8.89
N ARG A 531 -24.50 7.91 -9.53
CA ARG A 531 -25.80 8.32 -10.06
C ARG A 531 -26.85 7.39 -9.47
N PRO A 532 -27.61 7.84 -8.47
CA PRO A 532 -28.51 6.97 -7.73
C PRO A 532 -29.83 6.73 -8.47
N ALA A 533 -30.41 5.54 -8.27
CA ALA A 533 -31.77 5.15 -8.67
C ALA A 533 -32.11 5.42 -10.15
N VAL A 534 -31.25 5.01 -11.07
CA VAL A 534 -31.48 5.20 -12.50
C VAL A 534 -32.57 4.25 -13.00
N ARG A 535 -33.71 4.80 -13.42
CA ARG A 535 -34.93 4.01 -13.70
C ARG A 535 -34.81 3.07 -14.90
N ASP A 536 -34.33 3.55 -16.04
CA ASP A 536 -34.30 2.75 -17.28
C ASP A 536 -32.93 2.79 -17.96
N THR A 537 -32.55 3.96 -18.45
CA THR A 537 -31.31 4.18 -19.18
C THR A 537 -30.50 5.30 -18.51
N TYR A 538 -29.22 5.05 -18.31
CA TYR A 538 -28.25 6.08 -17.91
C TYR A 538 -27.56 6.63 -19.14
N ARG A 539 -27.58 7.96 -19.32
CA ARG A 539 -26.85 8.67 -20.37
C ARG A 539 -26.05 9.82 -19.80
N GLU A 540 -24.75 9.82 -20.06
CA GLU A 540 -23.86 10.92 -19.66
C GLU A 540 -22.60 10.90 -20.53
N ASN A 541 -22.06 12.08 -20.83
CA ASN A 541 -20.75 12.21 -21.43
C ASN A 541 -19.73 12.58 -20.36
N ILE A 542 -18.72 11.74 -20.20
CA ILE A 542 -17.65 11.96 -19.22
C ILE A 542 -16.34 12.26 -19.95
N VAL A 543 -15.71 13.36 -19.58
CA VAL A 543 -14.34 13.64 -20.03
C VAL A 543 -13.37 12.82 -19.19
N VAL A 544 -12.53 12.03 -19.83
CA VAL A 544 -11.47 11.23 -19.20
C VAL A 544 -10.11 11.89 -19.48
N PRO A 545 -9.33 12.26 -18.45
CA PRO A 545 -7.98 12.78 -18.62
C PRO A 545 -7.05 11.83 -19.39
N PRO A 546 -5.96 12.34 -19.99
CA PRO A 546 -4.85 11.50 -20.48
C PRO A 546 -4.40 10.51 -19.40
N HIS A 547 -4.07 9.28 -19.80
CA HIS A 547 -3.54 8.23 -18.91
C HIS A 547 -4.41 7.91 -17.69
N ALA A 548 -5.70 8.27 -17.74
CA ALA A 548 -6.70 7.87 -16.76
C ALA A 548 -7.65 6.82 -17.34
N SER A 549 -8.32 6.10 -16.46
CA SER A 549 -9.42 5.22 -16.85
C SER A 549 -10.70 5.55 -16.10
N LEU A 550 -11.82 5.32 -16.77
CA LEU A 550 -13.16 5.36 -16.20
C LEU A 550 -13.69 3.93 -16.08
N SER A 551 -14.06 3.52 -14.88
CA SER A 551 -14.82 2.28 -14.64
C SER A 551 -16.26 2.63 -14.26
N VAL A 552 -17.22 1.90 -14.83
CA VAL A 552 -18.66 2.04 -14.53
C VAL A 552 -19.16 0.73 -13.96
N VAL A 553 -19.79 0.78 -12.78
CA VAL A 553 -20.25 -0.37 -12.02
C VAL A 553 -21.74 -0.25 -11.73
N VAL A 554 -22.48 -1.33 -11.98
CA VAL A 554 -23.91 -1.48 -11.65
C VAL A 554 -24.10 -2.81 -10.91
N ARG A 555 -24.86 -2.80 -9.80
CA ARG A 555 -25.06 -3.98 -8.93
C ARG A 555 -26.52 -4.24 -8.60
#